data_AF-A0A2W5HFF4-F1
#
_entry.id   AF-A0A2W5HFF4-F1
#
_cell.length_a   1.000
_cell.length_b   1.000
_cell.length_c   1.000
_cell.angle_alpha   90.00
_cell.angle_beta   90.00
_cell.angle_gamma   90.00
#
_symmetry.space_group_name_H-M   'P 1'
#
loop_
_entity.id
_entity.type
_entity.pdbx_description
1 polymer ?
#
loop_
_entity_poly.entity_id
_entity_poly.type
_entity_poly.pdbx_seq_one_letter_code
_entity_poly.pdbx_strand_id
1 'polypeptide(L)' 'MMNLALKSLNLPHVRGRYSENAPLGQVGWFRCGGTAEILFKPADLEDLQKFLSECPAEIPVTVLGVMSNT' A
#
# COMPACT_ATOMS: atom_id res chain seq x y z
N MET A 1 -5.46 7.74 -13.47
CA MET A 1 -4.28 7.32 -14.25
C MET A 1 -3.22 6.84 -13.27
N MET A 2 -2.58 5.69 -13.54
CA MET A 2 -1.51 5.13 -12.70
C MET A 2 -0.21 5.91 -12.97
N ASN A 3 0.49 6.37 -11.93
CA ASN A 3 1.73 7.14 -12.05
C ASN A 3 2.87 6.27 -12.64
N LEU A 4 3.87 6.90 -13.26
CA LEU A 4 5.00 6.20 -13.88
C LEU A 4 5.78 5.32 -12.89
N ALA A 5 5.89 5.74 -11.62
CA ALA A 5 6.58 5.01 -10.56
C ALA A 5 5.89 3.67 -10.21
N LEU A 6 4.55 3.66 -10.15
CA LEU A 6 3.78 2.41 -9.98
C LEU A 6 3.95 1.47 -11.17
N LYS A 7 4.08 2.04 -12.37
CA LYS A 7 4.32 1.29 -13.61
C LYS A 7 5.70 0.64 -13.65
N SER A 8 6.75 1.31 -13.17
CA SER A 8 8.10 0.72 -13.10
C SER A 8 8.22 -0.40 -12.08
N LEU A 9 7.37 -0.40 -11.04
CA LEU A 9 7.32 -1.45 -10.03
C LEU A 9 6.50 -2.68 -10.46
N ASN A 10 5.89 -2.66 -11.67
CA ASN A 10 5.01 -3.73 -12.16
C ASN A 10 3.92 -4.14 -11.15
N LEU A 11 3.36 -3.18 -10.41
CA LEU A 11 2.34 -3.48 -9.41
C LEU A 11 1.02 -3.94 -10.05
N PRO A 12 0.28 -4.86 -9.41
CA PRO A 12 -0.98 -5.37 -9.93
C PRO A 12 -2.01 -4.27 -10.15
N HIS A 13 -2.88 -4.47 -11.14
CA HIS A 13 -4.06 -3.63 -11.28
C HIS A 13 -5.09 -3.98 -10.19
N VAL A 14 -5.46 -2.98 -9.38
CA VAL A 14 -6.37 -3.12 -8.24
C VAL A 14 -7.63 -2.28 -8.43
N ARG A 15 -8.72 -2.71 -7.80
CA ARG A 15 -9.97 -1.92 -7.71
C ARG A 15 -9.92 -0.89 -6.60
N GLY A 16 -9.16 -1.19 -5.55
CA GLY A 16 -8.84 -0.27 -4.46
C GLY A 16 -7.94 0.87 -4.91
N ARG A 17 -7.13 1.39 -3.98
CA ARG A 17 -6.33 2.59 -4.23
C ARG A 17 -4.88 2.38 -3.83
N TYR A 18 -3.98 2.78 -4.71
CA TYR A 18 -2.60 3.11 -4.36
C TYR A 18 -2.49 4.59 -4.02
N SER A 19 -1.77 4.88 -2.94
CA SER A 19 -1.31 6.22 -2.59
C SER A 19 0.21 6.19 -2.55
N GLU A 20 0.83 6.99 -3.40
CA GLU A 20 2.28 7.16 -3.40
C GLU A 20 2.69 8.16 -2.33
N ASN A 21 3.88 7.96 -1.76
CA ASN A 21 4.45 8.81 -0.73
C ASN A 21 3.43 9.09 0.40
N ALA A 22 2.79 8.04 0.91
CA ALA A 22 1.74 8.14 1.90
C ALA A 22 2.32 8.46 3.29
N PRO A 23 1.98 9.62 3.91
CA PRO A 23 2.56 10.03 5.19
C PRO A 23 1.90 9.25 6.35
N LEU A 24 2.53 8.16 6.79
CA LEU A 24 1.95 7.28 7.82
C LEU A 24 1.84 7.97 9.18
N GLY A 25 2.79 8.84 9.50
CA GLY A 25 2.80 9.58 10.77
C GLY A 25 1.61 10.53 10.95
N GLN A 26 0.88 10.89 9.89
CA GLN A 26 -0.35 11.68 10.05
C GLN A 26 -1.54 10.84 10.51
N VAL A 27 -1.48 9.51 10.37
CA VAL A 27 -2.62 8.62 10.61
C VAL A 27 -2.41 7.76 11.85
N GLY A 28 -1.16 7.41 12.19
CA GLY A 28 -0.83 6.61 13.36
C GLY A 28 -1.10 7.31 14.71
N TRP A 29 -1.35 6.51 15.75
CA TRP A 29 -1.68 7.00 17.10
C TRP A 29 -0.63 7.96 17.67
N PHE A 30 0.65 7.58 17.60
CA PHE A 30 1.77 8.38 18.11
C PHE A 30 2.10 9.61 17.25
N ARG A 31 1.41 9.79 16.13
CA ARG A 31 1.68 10.85 15.15
C ARG A 31 3.15 10.93 14.72
N CYS A 32 3.79 9.76 14.65
CA CYS A 32 5.21 9.58 14.36
C CYS A 32 5.38 8.58 13.21
N GLY A 33 6.54 8.58 12.58
CA GLY A 33 6.88 7.70 11.45
C GLY A 33 7.05 8.45 10.14
N GLY A 34 7.66 7.76 9.18
CA GLY A 34 7.97 8.32 7.86
C GLY A 34 6.82 8.16 6.85
N THR A 35 7.21 8.12 5.59
CA THR A 35 6.33 8.02 4.45
C THR A 35 6.46 6.62 3.84
N ALA A 36 5.34 5.95 3.59
CA ALA A 36 5.34 4.73 2.77
C ALA A 36 5.50 5.11 1.30
N GLU A 37 6.43 4.48 0.59
CA GLU A 37 6.59 4.68 -0.85
C GLU A 37 5.28 4.43 -1.58
N ILE A 38 4.65 3.29 -1.30
CA ILE A 38 3.30 2.93 -1.78
C ILE A 38 2.45 2.46 -0.60
N LEU A 39 1.24 2.99 -0.48
CA LEU A 39 0.19 2.47 0.40
C LEU A 39 -0.96 1.94 -0.45
N PHE A 40 -1.20 0.63 -0.36
CA PHE A 40 -2.37 -0.02 -0.95
C PHE A 40 -3.50 -0.11 0.08
N LYS A 41 -4.68 0.38 -0.29
CA LYS A 41 -5.94 0.11 0.41
C LYS A 41 -6.85 -0.72 -0.49
N PRO A 42 -7.11 -2.00 -0.15
CA PRO A 42 -7.97 -2.86 -0.96
C PRO A 42 -9.42 -2.36 -0.92
N ALA A 43 -10.17 -2.59 -2.00
CA ALA A 43 -11.60 -2.33 -2.02
C ALA A 43 -12.39 -3.33 -1.13
N ASP A 44 -11.94 -4.58 -1.09
CA ASP A 44 -12.55 -5.71 -0.37
C ASP A 44 -11.56 -6.88 -0.27
N LEU A 45 -12.04 -8.06 0.16
CA LEU A 45 -11.22 -9.26 0.36
C LEU A 45 -10.65 -9.79 -0.97
N GLU A 46 -11.46 -9.84 -2.01
CA GLU A 46 -11.06 -10.37 -3.32
C GLU A 46 -9.97 -9.49 -3.96
N ASP A 47 -10.07 -8.17 -3.79
CA ASP A 47 -9.04 -7.22 -4.25
C ASP A 47 -7.71 -7.43 -3.52
N LEU A 48 -7.75 -7.66 -2.21
CA LEU A 48 -6.56 -7.97 -1.41
C LEU A 48 -5.93 -9.31 -1.82
N GLN A 49 -6.73 -10.37 -1.97
CA GLN A 49 -6.25 -11.69 -2.38
C GLN A 49 -5.56 -11.62 -3.74
N LYS A 50 -6.20 -10.95 -4.69
CA LYS A 50 -5.63 -10.76 -6.03
C LYS A 50 -4.31 -10.00 -5.97
N PHE A 51 -4.26 -8.87 -5.27
CA PHE A 51 -3.02 -8.10 -5.08
C PHE A 51 -1.91 -8.97 -4.52
N LEU A 52 -2.15 -9.71 -3.43
CA LEU A 52 -1.11 -10.54 -2.80
C LEU A 52 -0.65 -11.69 -3.70
N SER A 53 -1.52 -12.23 -4.55
CA SER A 53 -1.16 -13.30 -5.50
C SER A 53 -0.35 -12.82 -6.71
N GLU A 54 -0.55 -11.56 -7.12
CA GLU A 54 0.07 -10.98 -8.32
C GLU A 54 1.23 -10.03 -7.98
N CYS A 55 1.39 -9.63 -6.71
CA CYS A 55 2.46 -8.74 -6.29
C CYS A 55 3.83 -9.39 -6.53
N PRO A 56 4.77 -8.71 -7.21
CA PRO A 56 6.12 -9.22 -7.39
C PRO A 56 6.77 -9.59 -6.05
N ALA A 57 7.42 -10.74 -6.00
CA ALA A 57 7.96 -11.31 -4.75
C ALA A 57 9.11 -10.48 -4.17
N GLU A 58 9.80 -9.70 -5.00
CA GLU A 58 10.85 -8.78 -4.59
C GLU A 58 10.33 -7.52 -3.87
N ILE A 59 9.03 -7.23 -3.95
CA ILE A 59 8.42 -6.08 -3.27
C ILE A 59 8.05 -6.50 -1.85
N PRO A 60 8.70 -5.95 -0.81
CA PRO A 60 8.36 -6.26 0.57
C PRO A 60 6.98 -5.71 0.92
N VAL A 61 6.13 -6.55 1.51
CA VAL A 61 4.80 -6.17 1.96
C VAL A 61 4.76 -6.09 3.49
N THR A 62 4.32 -4.95 4.02
CA THR A 62 4.03 -4.77 5.45
C THR A 62 2.54 -4.56 5.63
N VAL A 63 1.88 -5.41 6.43
CA VAL A 63 0.45 -5.29 6.70
C VAL A 63 0.24 -4.35 7.88
N LEU A 64 -0.58 -3.32 7.67
CA LEU A 64 -0.95 -2.34 8.69
C LEU A 64 -2.46 -2.42 8.96
N GLY A 65 -2.84 -2.42 10.23
CA GLY A 65 -4.22 -2.20 10.66
C GLY A 65 -4.54 -0.70 10.72
N VAL A 66 -5.12 -0.27 11.84
CA VAL A 66 -5.43 1.15 12.10
C VAL A 66 -4.25 1.95 12.66
N MET A 67 -3.04 1.40 12.64
CA MET A 67 -1.80 2.03 13.15
C MET A 67 -1.92 2.51 14.62
N SER A 68 -2.53 1.68 15.48
CA SER A 68 -2.63 1.93 16.92
C SER A 68 -1.43 1.42 17.72
N ASN A 69 -0.61 0.54 17.14
CA ASN A 69 0.55 -0.09 17.80
C ASN A 69 1.63 -0.45 16.77
N THR A 70 1.96 0.50 15.90
CA THR A 70 2.99 0.35 14.87
C THR A 70 3.79 1.64 14.81
#